data_AF-A0A482PQ94-F1
#
_entry.id   AF-A0A482PQ94-F1
#
_cell.length_a   1.000
_cell.length_b   1.000
_cell.length_c   1.000
_cell.angle_alpha   90.00
_cell.angle_beta   90.00
_cell.angle_gamma   90.00
#
_symmetry.space_group_name_H-M   'P 1'
#
loop_
_entity.id
_entity.type
_entity.pdbx_description
1 polymer ?
#
loop_
_entity_poly.entity_id
_entity_poly.type
_entity_poly.pdbx_seq_one_letter_code
_entity_poly.pdbx_strand_id
1 'polypeptide(L)'
;MKQPAIPVALFDRLVDENISPRESVRRELICLFNTRAPQQTEGLPPLLIWGAPEWHGLNVSDKRVLNGVCRQLRSAILRLEPRIVALTVSVKEAGQQALALHIDAQLWHDDAPLQLELAWRNGSWQ
;
A
#
# COMPACT_ATOMS: atom_id res chain seq x y z
N MET A 1 -10.18 -23.24 -18.94
CA MET A 1 -9.81 -22.62 -17.64
C MET A 1 -8.44 -22.01 -17.80
N LYS A 2 -8.34 -20.67 -17.87
CA LYS A 2 -7.05 -19.97 -17.96
C LYS A 2 -6.92 -19.06 -16.74
N GLN A 3 -6.19 -19.55 -15.76
CA GLN A 3 -5.67 -18.75 -14.67
C GLN A 3 -4.36 -18.13 -15.19
N PRO A 4 -4.21 -16.81 -15.29
CA PRO A 4 -2.88 -16.25 -15.29
C PRO A 4 -2.41 -16.34 -13.83
N ALA A 5 -1.64 -17.39 -13.52
CA ALA A 5 -0.82 -17.37 -12.32
C ALA A 5 0.16 -16.21 -12.52
N ILE A 6 -0.02 -15.14 -11.75
CA ILE A 6 0.94 -14.04 -11.68
C ILE A 6 2.30 -14.68 -11.41
N PRO A 7 3.32 -14.48 -12.27
CA PRO A 7 4.61 -15.10 -12.04
C PRO A 7 5.20 -14.52 -10.75
N VAL A 8 5.29 -15.37 -9.73
CA VAL A 8 6.14 -15.16 -8.55
C VAL A 8 7.58 -14.79 -8.96
N ALA A 9 7.97 -15.10 -10.20
CA ALA A 9 9.24 -14.78 -10.83
C ALA A 9 9.54 -13.29 -11.11
N LEU A 10 8.63 -12.34 -10.81
CA LEU A 10 8.99 -10.90 -10.88
C LEU A 10 9.66 -10.40 -9.59
N PHE A 11 9.48 -11.12 -8.47
CA PHE A 11 10.18 -10.85 -7.21
C PHE A 11 11.62 -11.38 -7.21
N ASP A 12 11.94 -12.38 -8.04
CA ASP A 12 13.29 -12.95 -8.18
C ASP A 12 14.30 -12.06 -8.92
N ARG A 13 13.89 -10.91 -9.47
CA ARG A 13 14.83 -9.99 -10.18
C ARG A 13 15.53 -8.97 -9.29
N LEU A 14 15.36 -9.06 -7.98
CA LEU A 14 16.12 -8.25 -7.01
C LEU A 14 16.73 -9.16 -5.93
N VAL A 15 17.41 -10.22 -6.36
CA VAL A 15 18.48 -10.82 -5.54
C VAL A 15 19.66 -9.85 -5.59
N ASP A 16 19.54 -8.76 -4.84
CA ASP A 16 20.65 -7.89 -4.50
C ASP A 16 20.93 -8.21 -3.03
N GLU A 17 21.92 -9.07 -2.79
CA GLU A 17 22.25 -9.69 -1.48
C GLU A 17 22.60 -8.67 -0.37
N ASN A 18 22.47 -7.36 -0.64
CA ASN A 18 22.73 -6.26 0.28
C ASN A 18 21.50 -5.38 0.60
N ILE A 19 20.29 -5.74 0.17
CA ILE A 19 19.09 -4.95 0.53
C ILE A 19 18.76 -5.17 2.02
N SER A 20 18.84 -4.10 2.81
CA SER A 20 18.41 -4.16 4.21
C SER A 20 16.94 -4.59 4.34
N PRO A 21 16.54 -5.32 5.40
CA PRO A 21 15.15 -5.72 5.61
C PRO A 21 14.16 -4.54 5.53
N ARG A 22 14.57 -3.37 6.05
CA ARG A 22 13.81 -2.12 5.95
C ARG A 22 13.51 -1.74 4.50
N GLU A 23 14.53 -1.77 3.64
CA GLU A 23 14.39 -1.37 2.23
C GLU A 23 13.59 -2.40 1.44
N SER A 24 13.71 -3.70 1.78
CA SER A 24 12.85 -4.74 1.20
C SER A 24 11.37 -4.50 1.53
N VAL A 25 11.02 -4.25 2.80
CA VAL A 25 9.65 -3.90 3.20
C VAL A 25 9.17 -2.64 2.48
N ARG A 26 10.01 -1.60 2.39
CA ARG A 26 9.67 -0.36 1.67
C ARG A 26 9.28 -0.64 0.21
N ARG A 27 10.10 -1.43 -0.50
CA ARG A 27 9.85 -1.78 -1.90
C ARG A 27 8.60 -2.63 -2.06
N GLU A 28 8.36 -3.57 -1.15
CA GLU A 28 7.15 -4.38 -1.16
C GLU A 28 5.89 -3.56 -0.90
N LEU A 29 5.93 -2.58 0.00
CA LEU A 29 4.83 -1.63 0.17
C LEU A 29 4.58 -0.82 -1.11
N ILE A 30 5.61 -0.23 -1.72
CA ILE A 30 5.45 0.51 -2.98
C ILE A 30 4.89 -0.40 -4.09
N CYS A 31 5.37 -1.64 -4.16
CA CYS A 31 4.89 -2.64 -5.10
C CYS A 31 3.42 -2.95 -4.85
N LEU A 32 3.02 -3.24 -3.60
CA LEU A 32 1.65 -3.53 -3.20
C LEU A 32 0.65 -2.46 -3.68
N PHE A 33 0.99 -1.19 -3.55
CA PHE A 33 0.15 -0.08 -4.00
C PHE A 33 0.08 0.05 -5.54
N ASN A 34 1.11 -0.39 -6.26
CA ASN A 34 1.21 -0.26 -7.72
C ASN A 34 0.86 -1.52 -8.52
N THR A 35 0.95 -2.72 -7.94
CA THR A 35 0.71 -4.00 -8.62
C THR A 35 -0.71 -4.13 -9.14
N ARG A 36 -1.70 -3.51 -8.48
CA ARG A 36 -3.14 -3.56 -8.80
C ARG A 36 -3.59 -4.98 -9.14
N ALA A 37 -4.17 -5.69 -8.16
CA ALA A 37 -4.61 -7.07 -8.36
C ALA A 37 -6.15 -7.17 -8.50
N PRO A 38 -6.75 -6.82 -9.66
CA PRO A 38 -8.20 -6.90 -9.88
C PRO A 38 -8.76 -8.33 -9.89
N GLN A 39 -7.90 -9.34 -9.81
CA GLN A 39 -8.26 -10.76 -9.78
C GLN A 39 -8.21 -11.36 -8.35
N GLN A 40 -7.66 -10.64 -7.37
CA GLN A 40 -7.57 -11.03 -5.96
C GLN A 40 -8.31 -10.00 -5.09
N THR A 41 -9.58 -9.79 -5.38
CA THR A 41 -10.38 -8.72 -4.77
C THR A 41 -10.93 -9.07 -3.40
N GLU A 42 -10.91 -10.35 -3.01
CA GLU A 42 -11.47 -10.79 -1.74
C GLU A 42 -10.66 -10.24 -0.56
N GLY A 43 -11.28 -9.31 0.18
CA GLY A 43 -10.73 -8.75 1.42
C GLY A 43 -9.61 -7.72 1.23
N LEU A 44 -9.32 -7.27 0.01
CA LEU A 44 -8.43 -6.13 -0.24
C LEU A 44 -9.22 -4.81 -0.31
N PRO A 45 -8.69 -3.71 0.26
CA PRO A 45 -9.28 -2.38 0.13
C PRO A 45 -9.28 -1.97 -1.35
N PRO A 46 -10.34 -1.29 -1.84
CA PRO A 46 -10.44 -0.93 -3.25
C PRO A 46 -9.27 -0.08 -3.76
N LEU A 47 -8.64 0.71 -2.87
CA LEU A 47 -7.43 1.48 -3.18
C LEU A 47 -6.25 0.61 -3.65
N LEU A 48 -6.10 -0.61 -3.11
CA LEU A 48 -5.03 -1.53 -3.52
C LEU A 48 -5.39 -2.30 -4.79
N ILE A 49 -6.69 -2.41 -5.10
CA ILE A 49 -7.18 -3.14 -6.27
C ILE A 49 -7.15 -2.24 -7.52
N TRP A 50 -7.68 -1.03 -7.40
CA TRP A 50 -7.94 -0.14 -8.53
C TRP A 50 -7.12 1.15 -8.49
N GLY A 51 -6.47 1.46 -7.38
CA GLY A 51 -5.76 2.73 -7.15
C GLY A 51 -6.69 3.86 -6.72
N ALA A 52 -6.25 5.11 -6.90
CA ALA A 52 -7.05 6.29 -6.58
C ALA A 52 -8.22 6.66 -7.54
N PRO A 53 -8.51 5.99 -8.69
CA PRO A 53 -9.71 6.30 -9.48
C PRO A 53 -11.02 6.19 -8.68
N GLU A 54 -11.10 5.30 -7.69
CA GLU A 54 -12.28 5.18 -6.81
C GLU A 54 -12.42 6.34 -5.80
N TRP A 55 -11.39 7.17 -5.66
CA TRP A 55 -11.41 8.36 -4.80
C TRP A 55 -12.37 9.44 -5.30
N HIS A 56 -12.68 9.46 -6.61
CA HIS A 56 -13.60 10.42 -7.21
C HIS A 56 -15.05 10.24 -6.73
N GLY A 57 -15.41 9.03 -6.25
CA GLY A 57 -16.72 8.72 -5.69
C GLY A 57 -16.82 8.89 -4.17
N LEU A 58 -15.68 9.05 -3.49
CA LEU A 58 -15.64 9.23 -2.03
C LEU A 58 -15.81 10.69 -1.67
N ASN A 59 -16.62 10.96 -0.64
CA ASN A 59 -16.67 12.29 -0.06
C ASN A 59 -15.39 12.57 0.74
N VAL A 60 -14.36 13.05 0.05
CA VAL A 60 -13.03 13.36 0.62
C VAL A 60 -13.07 14.46 1.69
N SER A 61 -14.17 15.21 1.79
CA SER A 61 -14.37 16.19 2.87
C SER A 61 -14.84 15.54 4.18
N ASP A 62 -15.30 14.29 4.14
CA ASP A 62 -15.72 13.54 5.33
C ASP A 62 -14.55 12.76 5.94
N LYS A 63 -14.07 13.25 7.09
CA LYS A 63 -13.01 12.60 7.87
C LYS A 63 -13.35 11.17 8.29
N ARG A 64 -14.63 10.83 8.47
CA ARG A 64 -15.05 9.46 8.85
C ARG A 64 -14.80 8.48 7.71
N VAL A 65 -15.08 8.90 6.48
CA VAL A 65 -14.81 8.12 5.26
C VAL A 65 -13.31 7.88 5.13
N LEU A 66 -12.49 8.93 5.26
CA LEU A 66 -11.03 8.81 5.19
C LEU A 66 -10.47 7.89 6.27
N ASN A 67 -10.94 8.01 7.51
CA ASN A 67 -10.53 7.13 8.61
C ASN A 67 -10.93 5.66 8.36
N GLY A 68 -12.09 5.43 7.76
CA GLY A 68 -12.54 4.10 7.35
C GLY A 68 -11.59 3.47 6.32
N VAL A 69 -11.19 4.24 5.31
CA VAL A 69 -10.22 3.79 4.30
C VAL A 69 -8.86 3.50 4.92
N CYS A 70 -8.34 4.39 5.76
CA CYS A 70 -7.07 4.17 6.47
C CYS A 70 -7.10 2.91 7.33
N ARG A 71 -8.23 2.63 7.99
CA ARG A 71 -8.39 1.40 8.79
C ARG A 71 -8.35 0.16 7.90
N GLN A 72 -9.04 0.16 6.76
CA GLN A 72 -9.01 -0.97 5.82
C GLN A 72 -7.61 -1.20 5.27
N LEU A 73 -6.90 -0.13 4.87
CA LEU A 73 -5.50 -0.20 4.43
C LEU A 73 -4.60 -0.78 5.51
N ARG A 74 -4.72 -0.29 6.75
CA ARG A 74 -3.95 -0.81 7.87
C ARG A 74 -4.14 -2.32 8.05
N SER A 75 -5.40 -2.77 8.06
CA SER A 75 -5.71 -4.20 8.21
C SER A 75 -5.18 -5.04 7.06
N ALA A 76 -5.23 -4.54 5.82
CA ALA A 76 -4.73 -5.26 4.66
C ALA A 76 -3.20 -5.36 4.64
N ILE A 77 -2.50 -4.26 4.92
CA ILE A 77 -1.04 -4.23 4.95
C ILE A 77 -0.50 -5.17 6.03
N LEU A 78 -1.05 -5.11 7.26
CA LEU A 78 -0.64 -6.01 8.34
C LEU A 78 -0.87 -7.50 8.01
N ARG A 79 -1.84 -7.82 7.15
CA ARG A 79 -2.09 -9.19 6.70
C ARG A 79 -1.10 -9.65 5.63
N LEU A 80 -0.65 -8.75 4.76
CA LEU A 80 0.21 -9.05 3.62
C LEU A 80 1.70 -8.95 3.96
N GLU A 81 2.06 -8.14 4.93
CA GLU A 81 3.44 -7.86 5.33
C GLU A 81 3.66 -8.25 6.82
N PRO A 82 4.03 -9.51 7.10
CA PRO A 82 4.16 -10.03 8.47
C PRO A 82 5.36 -9.45 9.23
N ARG A 83 6.29 -8.76 8.55
CA ARG A 83 7.46 -8.12 9.21
C ARG A 83 7.08 -6.85 9.97
N ILE A 84 5.91 -6.28 9.69
CA ILE A 84 5.38 -5.09 10.36
C ILE A 84 4.62 -5.50 11.63
N VAL A 85 5.00 -4.93 12.78
CA VAL A 85 4.36 -5.20 14.08
C VAL A 85 3.32 -4.17 14.48
N ALA A 86 3.52 -2.93 14.06
CA ALA A 86 2.59 -1.84 14.27
C ALA A 86 2.62 -0.93 13.05
N LEU A 87 1.44 -0.41 12.68
CA LEU A 87 1.27 0.34 11.45
C LEU A 87 0.27 1.46 11.64
N THR A 88 0.68 2.70 11.37
CA THR A 88 -0.23 3.83 11.24
C THR A 88 -0.35 4.20 9.76
N VAL A 89 -1.59 4.38 9.31
CA VAL A 89 -1.90 4.89 7.96
C VAL A 89 -2.76 6.13 8.15
N SER A 90 -2.35 7.23 7.52
CA SER A 90 -3.04 8.51 7.60
C SER A 90 -3.07 9.18 6.24
N VAL A 91 -4.07 10.04 6.03
CA VAL A 91 -4.16 10.88 4.83
C VAL A 91 -3.45 12.20 5.12
N LYS A 92 -2.41 12.49 4.34
CA LYS A 92 -1.69 13.77 4.38
C LYS A 92 -2.37 14.82 3.51
N GLU A 93 -2.89 14.40 2.37
CA GLU A 93 -3.63 15.25 1.44
C GLU A 93 -4.75 14.45 0.79
N ALA A 94 -5.95 15.01 0.72
CA ALA A 94 -7.05 14.46 -0.07
C ALA A 94 -7.81 15.59 -0.75
N GLY A 95 -7.84 15.54 -2.07
CA GLY A 95 -8.60 16.42 -2.94
C GLY A 95 -9.17 15.64 -4.11
N GLN A 96 -9.89 16.32 -5.00
CA GLN A 96 -10.53 15.67 -6.15
C GLN A 96 -9.53 15.03 -7.14
N GLN A 97 -8.29 15.53 -7.17
CA GLN A 97 -7.25 15.07 -8.10
C GLN A 97 -5.95 14.63 -7.40
N ALA A 98 -5.91 14.68 -6.07
CA ALA A 98 -4.71 14.45 -5.28
C ALA A 98 -5.03 13.59 -4.05
N LEU A 99 -4.21 12.58 -3.83
CA LEU A 99 -4.24 11.77 -2.63
C LEU A 99 -2.82 11.50 -2.18
N ALA A 100 -2.48 11.91 -0.96
CA ALA A 100 -1.23 11.57 -0.32
C ALA A 100 -1.51 10.82 0.98
N LEU A 101 -0.82 9.69 1.14
CA LEU A 101 -0.82 8.87 2.33
C LEU A 101 0.51 9.01 3.05
N HIS A 102 0.44 8.97 4.36
CA HIS A 102 1.59 8.78 5.22
C HIS A 102 1.44 7.45 5.96
N ILE A 103 2.46 6.61 5.83
CA ILE A 103 2.56 5.29 6.43
C ILE A 103 3.74 5.32 7.40
N ASP A 104 3.48 4.94 8.64
CA ASP A 104 4.49 4.77 9.68
C ASP A 104 4.40 3.32 10.17
N ALA A 105 5.46 2.54 9.93
CA ALA A 105 5.49 1.10 10.18
C ALA A 105 6.65 0.72 11.10
N GLN A 106 6.34 0.11 12.23
CA GLN A 106 7.34 -0.49 13.12
C GLN A 106 7.65 -1.92 12.65
N LEU A 107 8.92 -2.27 12.50
CA LEU A 107 9.38 -3.60 12.11
C LEU A 107 9.95 -4.37 13.31
N TRP A 108 9.95 -5.72 13.26
CA TRP A 108 10.45 -6.57 14.36
C TRP A 108 11.91 -6.34 14.74
N HIS A 109 12.77 -6.05 13.77
CA HIS A 109 14.23 -6.00 13.95
C HIS A 109 14.79 -4.63 13.60
N ASP A 110 14.01 -3.59 13.86
CA ASP A 110 14.37 -2.23 13.50
C ASP A 110 14.02 -1.26 14.60
N ASP A 111 15.01 -0.49 15.06
CA ASP A 111 14.86 0.41 16.20
C ASP A 111 14.10 1.70 15.84
N ALA A 112 13.99 2.00 14.54
CA ALA A 112 13.28 3.18 14.05
C ALA A 112 12.14 2.81 13.09
N PRO A 113 10.99 3.52 13.15
CA PRO A 113 9.88 3.26 12.25
C PRO A 113 10.28 3.50 10.80
N LEU A 114 9.81 2.64 9.90
CA LEU A 114 9.82 2.88 8.47
C LEU A 114 8.71 3.88 8.14
N GLN A 115 9.12 5.08 7.76
CA GLN A 115 8.21 6.12 7.28
C GLN A 115 8.20 6.14 5.76
N LEU A 116 7.00 6.12 5.19
CA LEU A 116 6.76 6.14 3.76
C LEU A 116 5.64 7.13 3.45
N GLU A 117 5.93 8.08 2.56
CA GLU A 117 4.91 8.93 1.96
C GLU A 117 4.60 8.38 0.57
N LEU A 118 3.32 8.20 0.28
CA LEU A 118 2.85 7.77 -1.03
C LEU A 118 1.89 8.82 -1.58
N ALA A 119 2.22 9.41 -2.72
CA ALA A 119 1.36 10.34 -3.42
C ALA A 119 0.85 9.71 -4.72
N TRP A 120 -0.45 9.79 -4.95
CA TRP A 120 -1.03 9.43 -6.23
C TRP A 120 -0.79 10.53 -7.25
N ARG A 121 -0.01 10.23 -8.28
CA ARG A 121 0.33 11.16 -9.37
C ARG A 121 0.41 10.41 -10.68
N ASN A 122 -0.10 11.00 -11.76
CA ASN A 122 -0.02 10.43 -13.12
C ASN A 122 -0.49 8.98 -13.24
N GLY A 123 -1.45 8.57 -12.41
CA GLY A 123 -1.97 7.21 -12.43
C GLY A 123 -1.02 6.18 -11.82
N SER A 124 -0.16 6.53 -10.86
CA SER A 124 0.59 5.60 -10.02
C SER A 124 0.84 6.18 -8.62
N TRP A 125 1.24 5.33 -7.68
CA TRP A 125 1.70 5.76 -6.35
C TRP A 125 3.22 5.97 -6.40
N GLN A 126 3.66 7.16 -5.99
CA GLN A 126 5.05 7.60 -5.95
C GLN A 126 5.49 7.93 -4.53
#